data_AF-A0A0H4VT21-F1
#
_entry.id   AF-A0A0H4VT21-F1
#
_cell.length_a   1.000
_cell.length_b   1.000
_cell.length_c   1.000
_cell.angle_alpha   90.00
_cell.angle_beta   90.00
_cell.angle_gamma   90.00
#
_symmetry.space_group_name_H-M   'P 1'
#
loop_
_entity.id
_entity.type
_entity.pdbx_description
1 polymer ?
#
loop_
_entity_poly.entity_id
_entity_poly.type
_entity_poly.pdbx_seq_one_letter_code
_entity_poly.pdbx_strand_id
1 'polypeptide(L)'
;MFPLPGCDFLSDSPEEEKLVMGQWLTYQQTQCADPWEPCTSQDAKACAGEYIKQQGFTVLKISVTRENDGASCLACTCLSGQVVKVKVSETDVSKLLAVGFKKQ
;
A
#
# COMPACT_ATOMS: atom_id res chain seq x y z
N MET A 1 9.94 -58.37 10.07
CA MET A 1 8.78 -57.45 10.03
C MET A 1 9.19 -56.18 10.74
N PHE A 2 9.76 -55.22 10.01
CA PHE A 2 10.14 -53.91 10.55
C PHE A 2 9.39 -52.86 9.76
N PRO A 3 8.50 -52.06 10.36
CA PRO A 3 8.08 -50.81 9.79
C PRO A 3 8.99 -49.69 10.30
N LEU A 4 9.72 -49.07 9.37
CA LEU A 4 10.16 -47.68 9.48
C LEU A 4 9.23 -46.83 8.60
N PRO A 5 9.34 -45.50 8.59
CA PRO A 5 9.16 -44.57 9.68
C PRO A 5 7.99 -43.64 9.33
N GLY A 6 7.03 -43.46 10.23
CA GLY A 6 6.00 -42.45 10.04
C GLY A 6 6.64 -41.09 10.15
N CYS A 7 6.73 -40.38 9.01
CA CYS A 7 6.98 -38.95 8.99
C CYS A 7 5.85 -38.26 9.74
N ASP A 8 6.08 -37.90 11.00
CA ASP A 8 5.32 -36.83 11.65
C ASP A 8 5.69 -35.53 10.96
N PHE A 9 4.93 -35.31 9.89
CA PHE A 9 4.83 -34.10 9.12
C PHE A 9 4.57 -32.96 10.10
N LEU A 10 5.54 -32.05 10.18
CA LEU A 10 5.45 -30.75 10.83
C LEU A 10 4.01 -30.21 10.77
N SER A 11 3.31 -30.19 11.92
CA SER A 11 2.33 -29.14 12.16
C SER A 11 3.13 -27.87 12.39
N ASP A 12 3.57 -27.32 11.27
CA ASP A 12 3.91 -25.92 11.09
C ASP A 12 2.63 -25.14 11.39
N SER A 13 2.44 -24.77 12.66
CA SER A 13 1.50 -23.71 13.01
C SER A 13 2.06 -22.44 12.39
N PRO A 14 1.37 -21.77 11.45
CA PRO A 14 1.77 -20.43 11.01
C PRO A 14 1.30 -19.43 12.07
N GLU A 15 1.85 -19.54 13.27
CA GLU A 15 1.73 -18.50 14.29
C GLU A 15 3.14 -18.01 14.58
N GLU A 16 3.37 -16.76 14.16
CA GLU A 16 4.57 -15.94 14.38
C GLU A 16 5.63 -15.87 13.27
N GLU A 17 5.20 -15.58 12.04
CA GLU A 17 5.97 -14.71 11.11
C GLU A 17 5.33 -13.32 10.96
N LYS A 18 4.72 -12.80 12.04
CA LYS A 18 4.08 -11.48 12.08
C LYS A 18 5.08 -10.34 12.34
N LEU A 19 6.33 -10.52 11.91
CA LEU A 19 7.39 -9.56 12.11
C LEU A 19 8.12 -9.42 10.77
N VAL A 20 7.89 -8.29 10.10
CA VAL A 20 8.47 -7.84 8.81
C VAL A 20 7.72 -8.22 7.51
N MET A 21 6.49 -8.75 7.57
CA MET A 21 5.59 -8.82 6.41
C MET A 21 4.87 -7.48 6.21
N GLY A 22 5.42 -6.61 5.36
CA GLY A 22 4.72 -5.40 4.94
C GLY A 22 3.97 -5.63 3.63
N GLN A 23 2.69 -5.25 3.57
CA GLN A 23 1.88 -5.35 2.35
C GLN A 23 2.07 -4.12 1.48
N TRP A 24 2.28 -4.36 0.18
CA TRP A 24 2.28 -3.29 -0.82
C TRP A 24 0.85 -2.91 -1.20
N LEU A 25 0.59 -1.62 -1.12
CA LEU A 25 -0.64 -0.98 -1.53
C LEU A 25 -0.33 0.11 -2.55
N THR A 26 -1.26 0.34 -3.46
CA THR A 26 -1.19 1.37 -4.49
C THR A 26 -2.38 2.30 -4.39
N TYR A 27 -2.15 3.57 -4.68
CA TYR A 27 -3.20 4.57 -4.81
C TYR A 27 -3.01 5.30 -6.13
N GLN A 28 -4.06 5.33 -6.93
CA GLN A 28 -4.06 6.08 -8.19
C GLN A 28 -4.37 7.53 -7.85
N GLN A 29 -3.39 8.41 -8.01
CA GLN A 29 -3.62 9.83 -7.79
C GLN A 29 -4.64 10.36 -8.78
N THR A 30 -5.46 11.25 -8.27
CA THR A 30 -6.41 12.04 -9.01
C THR A 30 -5.87 13.46 -9.24
N GLN A 31 -6.58 14.28 -10.01
CA GLN A 31 -6.14 15.66 -10.30
C GLN A 31 -6.27 16.57 -9.07
N CYS A 32 -7.31 16.38 -8.25
CA CYS A 32 -7.53 17.17 -7.03
C CYS A 32 -8.41 16.51 -5.96
N ALA A 33 -8.91 15.29 -6.17
CA ALA A 33 -9.79 14.60 -5.22
C ALA A 33 -9.04 13.59 -4.34
N ASP A 34 -7.72 13.73 -4.20
CA ASP A 34 -6.94 12.87 -3.33
C ASP A 34 -7.31 13.16 -1.85
N PRO A 35 -7.27 12.14 -0.97
CA PRO A 35 -7.63 12.30 0.44
C PRO A 35 -6.62 13.11 1.25
N TRP A 36 -5.43 13.32 0.70
CA TRP A 36 -4.47 14.29 1.22
C TRP A 36 -4.69 15.66 0.55
N GLU A 37 -4.28 16.73 1.23
CA GLU A 37 -4.38 18.11 0.75
C GLU A 37 -3.93 18.25 -0.72
N PRO A 38 -4.47 19.21 -1.48
CA PRO A 38 -4.13 19.42 -2.88
C PRO A 38 -2.64 19.74 -3.01
N CYS A 39 -1.87 18.74 -3.43
CA CYS A 39 -0.44 18.85 -3.60
C CYS A 39 -0.07 18.91 -5.06
N THR A 40 0.96 19.69 -5.36
CA THR A 40 1.53 19.68 -6.71
C THR A 40 2.04 18.27 -7.02
N SER A 41 2.01 17.90 -8.30
CA SER A 41 2.47 16.59 -8.75
C SER A 41 3.93 16.31 -8.38
N GLN A 42 4.77 17.34 -8.24
CA GLN A 42 6.16 17.20 -7.78
C GLN A 42 6.25 16.80 -6.29
N ASP A 43 5.29 17.21 -5.47
CA ASP A 43 5.31 16.99 -4.02
C ASP A 43 4.42 15.83 -3.56
N ALA A 44 3.81 15.11 -4.51
CA ALA A 44 2.87 14.01 -4.25
C ALA A 44 3.42 12.96 -3.26
N LYS A 45 4.73 12.65 -3.34
CA LYS A 45 5.38 11.72 -2.41
C LYS A 45 5.43 12.26 -0.98
N ALA A 46 5.76 13.54 -0.82
CA ALA A 46 5.86 14.18 0.48
C ALA A 46 4.47 14.25 1.12
N CYS A 47 3.48 14.75 0.38
CA CYS A 47 2.12 14.88 0.88
C CYS A 47 1.46 13.54 1.22
N ALA A 48 1.56 12.55 0.33
CA ALA A 48 1.03 11.22 0.63
C ALA A 48 1.77 10.62 1.84
N GLY A 49 3.08 10.79 1.93
CA GLY A 49 3.88 10.33 3.07
C GLY A 49 3.49 11.00 4.39
N GLU A 50 3.29 12.32 4.39
CA GLU A 50 2.86 13.09 5.57
C GLU A 50 1.44 12.74 5.97
N TYR A 51 0.50 12.64 5.03
CA TYR A 51 -0.87 12.21 5.30
C TYR A 51 -0.89 10.83 5.96
N ILE A 52 -0.18 9.86 5.40
CA ILE A 52 -0.16 8.49 5.93
C ILE A 52 0.48 8.47 7.34
N LYS A 53 1.50 9.31 7.60
CA LYS A 53 2.07 9.48 8.94
C LYS A 53 1.12 10.17 9.92
N GLN A 54 0.42 11.22 9.51
CA GLN A 54 -0.54 11.95 10.34
C GLN A 54 -1.73 11.06 10.76
N GLN A 55 -2.13 10.14 9.89
CA GLN A 55 -3.15 9.14 10.18
C GLN A 55 -2.67 8.02 11.13
N GLY A 56 -1.39 8.04 11.53
CA GLY A 56 -0.81 7.07 12.46
C GLY A 56 -0.48 5.72 11.84
N PHE A 57 -0.34 5.62 10.51
CA PHE A 57 0.07 4.38 9.85
C PHE A 57 1.58 4.21 9.85
N THR A 58 2.05 2.98 10.03
CA THR A 58 3.49 2.67 9.95
C THR A 58 3.90 2.42 8.50
N VAL A 59 4.47 3.45 7.87
CA VAL A 59 5.03 3.34 6.52
C VAL A 59 6.41 2.72 6.57
N LEU A 60 6.54 1.53 6.00
CA LEU A 60 7.82 0.86 5.81
C LEU A 60 8.55 1.42 4.58
N LYS A 61 7.81 1.72 3.50
CA LYS A 61 8.37 2.26 2.26
C LYS A 61 7.30 3.05 1.50
N ILE A 62 7.68 4.15 0.87
CA ILE A 62 6.81 4.91 -0.04
C ILE A 62 7.56 5.27 -1.32
N SER A 63 6.89 5.08 -2.44
CA SER A 63 7.36 5.45 -3.77
C SER A 63 6.20 6.07 -4.54
N VAL A 64 6.50 6.98 -5.47
CA VAL A 64 5.52 7.51 -6.42
C VAL A 64 6.09 7.29 -7.79
N THR A 65 5.30 6.66 -8.66
CA THR A 65 5.68 6.36 -10.03
C THR A 65 4.60 6.89 -10.95
N ARG A 66 5.00 7.58 -12.02
CA ARG A 66 4.08 7.90 -13.11
C ARG A 66 3.96 6.67 -14.00
N GLU A 67 2.77 6.07 -14.06
CA GLU A 67 2.50 4.90 -14.92
C GLU A 67 1.90 5.31 -16.27
N ASN A 68 1.26 6.48 -16.33
CA ASN A 68 0.70 7.05 -17.56
C ASN A 68 0.82 8.58 -17.56
N ASP A 69 0.61 9.22 -18.72
CA ASP A 69 0.59 10.69 -18.85
C ASP A 69 -0.62 11.37 -18.18
N GLY A 70 -1.47 10.58 -17.52
CA GLY A 70 -2.69 11.04 -16.88
C GLY A 70 -3.85 11.12 -17.86
N ALA A 71 -5.05 11.25 -17.32
CA ALA A 71 -6.23 11.49 -18.13
C ALA A 71 -6.24 12.95 -18.60
N SER A 72 -6.64 13.19 -19.85
CA SER A 72 -6.74 14.53 -20.46
C SER A 72 -7.87 15.40 -19.89
N CYS A 73 -8.57 14.92 -18.87
CA CYS A 73 -9.69 15.62 -18.25
C CYS A 73 -9.25 16.45 -17.04
N LEU A 74 -9.90 17.60 -16.90
CA LEU A 74 -9.69 18.56 -15.82
C LEU A 74 -10.60 18.32 -14.61
N ALA A 75 -11.34 17.19 -14.56
CA ALA A 75 -12.18 16.88 -13.41
C ALA A 75 -11.32 16.38 -12.25
N CYS A 76 -11.66 16.75 -11.02
CA CYS A 76 -10.84 16.40 -9.86
C CYS A 76 -10.68 14.90 -9.63
N THR A 77 -11.66 14.10 -10.05
CA THR A 77 -11.65 12.63 -9.95
C THR A 77 -10.88 11.95 -11.09
N CYS A 78 -10.43 12.71 -12.10
CA CYS A 78 -9.63 12.16 -13.17
C CYS A 78 -8.27 11.74 -12.63
N LEU A 79 -7.74 10.63 -13.18
CA LEU A 79 -6.43 10.14 -12.78
C LEU A 79 -5.33 11.08 -13.32
N SER A 80 -4.40 11.49 -12.47
CA SER A 80 -3.25 12.29 -12.88
C SER A 80 -2.15 11.46 -13.57
N GLY A 81 -2.30 10.13 -13.57
CA GLY A 81 -1.32 9.19 -14.15
C GLY A 81 -0.20 8.81 -13.19
N GLN A 82 -0.17 9.43 -12.00
CA GLN A 82 0.72 9.07 -10.91
C GLN A 82 0.10 8.00 -10.03
N VAL A 83 0.94 7.07 -9.58
CA VAL A 83 0.56 5.98 -8.69
C VAL A 83 1.48 6.02 -7.47
N VAL A 84 0.89 6.20 -6.30
CA VAL A 84 1.57 6.15 -5.01
C VAL A 84 1.62 4.69 -4.57
N LYS A 85 2.81 4.14 -4.40
CA LYS A 85 3.06 2.78 -3.90
C LYS A 85 3.58 2.87 -2.47
N VAL A 86 2.86 2.30 -1.52
CA VAL A 86 3.23 2.31 -0.11
C VAL A 86 3.29 0.89 0.42
N LYS A 87 4.35 0.58 1.17
CA LYS A 87 4.48 -0.64 1.95
C LYS A 87 4.16 -0.31 3.40
N VAL A 88 3.13 -0.94 3.94
CA VAL A 88 2.66 -0.71 5.32
C VAL A 88 2.57 -2.02 6.09
N SER A 89 2.45 -1.91 7.42
CA SER A 89 2.15 -3.06 8.27
C SER A 89 0.82 -3.71 7.86
N GLU A 90 0.71 -5.04 7.95
CA GLU A 90 -0.58 -5.73 7.67
C GLU A 90 -1.72 -5.23 8.56
N THR A 91 -1.41 -4.79 9.78
CA THR A 91 -2.37 -4.19 10.71
C THR A 91 -2.98 -2.87 10.22
N ASP A 92 -2.29 -2.15 9.32
CA ASP A 92 -2.76 -0.89 8.75
C ASP A 92 -3.36 -1.05 7.35
N VAL A 93 -3.23 -2.22 6.72
CA VAL A 93 -3.75 -2.47 5.36
C VAL A 93 -5.23 -2.18 5.25
N SER A 94 -6.05 -2.72 6.14
CA SER A 94 -7.50 -2.55 6.11
C SER A 94 -7.93 -1.08 6.21
N LYS A 95 -7.14 -0.25 6.91
CA LYS A 95 -7.40 1.18 7.06
C LYS A 95 -7.07 1.94 5.77
N LEU A 96 -5.95 1.62 5.12
CA LEU A 96 -5.57 2.21 3.84
C LEU A 96 -6.51 1.78 2.70
N LEU A 97 -7.01 0.55 2.73
CA LEU A 97 -8.06 0.12 1.81
C LEU A 97 -9.33 0.97 1.95
N ALA A 98 -9.71 1.34 3.18
CA ALA A 98 -10.85 2.24 3.42
C ALA A 98 -10.62 3.68 2.92
N VAL A 99 -9.36 4.14 2.86
CA VAL A 99 -8.97 5.43 2.25
C VAL A 99 -9.04 5.39 0.72
N GLY A 100 -9.06 4.20 0.12
CA GLY A 100 -9.11 4.01 -1.34
C GLY A 100 -7.82 3.47 -1.94
N PHE A 101 -6.83 3.08 -1.12
CA PHE A 101 -5.70 2.30 -1.61
C PHE A 101 -6.18 0.92 -2.04
N LYS A 102 -5.46 0.30 -2.98
CA LYS A 102 -5.71 -1.05 -3.47
C LYS A 102 -4.48 -1.92 -3.22
N LYS A 103 -4.67 -3.22 -3.06
CA LYS A 103 -3.55 -4.16 -3.01
C LYS A 103 -2.88 -4.21 -4.38
N GLN A 104 -1.55 -4.14 -4.39
CA GLN A 104 -0.76 -4.35 -5.61
C GLN A 104 -0.78 -5.84 -6.01
#